data_AF-A0A841DBR4-F1
#
_entry.id   AF-A0A841DBR4-F1
#
_cell.length_a   1.000
_cell.length_b   1.000
_cell.length_c   1.000
_cell.angle_alpha   90.00
_cell.angle_beta   90.00
_cell.angle_gamma   90.00
#
_symmetry.space_group_name_H-M   'P 1'
#
loop_
_entity.id
_entity.type
_entity.pdbx_description
1 polymer ?
#
loop_
_entity_poly.entity_id
_entity_poly.type
_entity_poly.pdbx_seq_one_letter_code
_entity_poly.pdbx_strand_id
1 'polypeptide(L)'
;MRSWRALFARLPGSSVKSVTIAGCGRSIQRACSQKKGSAVYAIVRCGGRQQKVSVGDVLEVDKVAGEVGSTVTLPTVLVVNDGDVTTEAGRFSVAAEILGETKGPKIRILKYKNKTGYKKRQGHRQRYTQVKITGINQA
;
A
#
# COMPACT_ATOMS: atom_id res chain seq x y z
N MET A 1 -14.45 45.54 47.01
CA MET A 1 -13.53 46.70 46.96
C MET A 1 -12.14 46.26 47.38
N ARG A 2 -11.18 46.35 46.46
CA ARG A 2 -9.70 46.35 46.57
C ARG A 2 -9.21 46.17 45.14
N SER A 3 -9.23 47.26 44.38
CA SER A 3 -8.06 48.09 44.07
C SER A 3 -7.25 47.49 42.91
N TRP A 4 -7.40 48.16 41.77
CA TRP A 4 -6.64 48.04 40.53
C TRP A 4 -5.26 48.72 40.63
N ARG A 5 -4.46 48.47 39.58
CA ARG A 5 -3.18 49.08 39.13
C ARG A 5 -1.93 48.33 39.59
N ALA A 6 -1.31 47.52 38.73
CA ALA A 6 -0.51 47.84 37.54
C ALA A 6 0.92 48.26 37.89
N LEU A 7 1.90 47.46 37.45
CA LEU A 7 3.20 47.95 37.00
C LEU A 7 3.84 46.92 36.07
N PHE A 8 3.67 47.19 34.78
CA PHE A 8 4.39 46.59 33.68
C PHE A 8 5.82 47.18 33.71
N ALA A 9 6.82 46.38 34.06
CA ALA A 9 8.22 46.74 33.89
C ALA A 9 8.83 45.84 32.81
N ARG A 10 9.03 46.46 31.64
CA ARG A 10 9.71 45.91 30.47
C ARG A 10 11.21 45.95 30.74
N LEU A 11 11.83 44.80 30.98
CA LEU A 11 13.29 44.67 31.06
C LEU A 11 13.87 44.30 29.68
N PRO A 12 15.02 44.90 29.30
CA PRO A 12 15.62 44.75 27.99
C PRO A 12 16.37 43.42 27.83
N GLY A 13 16.58 43.05 26.57
CA GLY A 13 17.06 41.76 26.11
C GLY A 13 18.25 41.19 26.88
N SER A 14 18.09 39.94 27.28
CA SER A 14 19.20 39.02 27.49
C SER A 14 19.19 38.02 26.34
N SER A 15 20.33 38.02 25.63
CA SER A 15 20.71 37.06 24.60
C SER A 15 20.41 35.63 25.05
N VAL A 16 19.43 35.00 24.41
CA VAL A 16 19.28 33.55 24.44
C VAL A 16 20.44 32.98 23.65
N LYS A 17 21.44 32.45 24.35
CA LYS A 17 22.49 31.62 23.75
C LYS A 17 21.79 30.38 23.19
N SER A 18 21.63 30.35 21.87
CA SER A 18 21.31 29.12 21.15
C SER A 18 22.42 28.11 21.43
N VAL A 19 22.08 27.03 22.13
CA VAL A 19 22.91 25.83 22.16
C VAL A 19 22.80 25.21 20.78
N THR A 20 23.73 25.58 19.91
CA THR A 20 23.96 24.89 18.64
C THR A 20 24.61 23.56 18.99
N ILE A 21 23.84 22.48 18.93
CA ILE A 21 24.40 21.14 18.93
C ILE A 21 25.12 20.98 17.58
N ALA A 22 26.45 21.10 17.64
CA ALA A 22 27.34 20.72 16.57
C ALA A 22 27.11 19.25 16.20
N GLY A 23 27.10 19.00 14.90
CA GLY A 23 26.68 17.74 14.32
C GLY A 23 27.42 16.51 14.83
N CYS A 24 26.68 15.42 14.92
CA CYS A 24 27.17 14.15 14.41
C CYS A 24 26.41 13.90 13.12
N GLY A 25 27.05 14.20 12.00
CA GLY A 25 26.60 13.82 10.68
C GLY A 25 26.58 12.30 10.58
N ARG A 26 25.44 11.69 10.91
CA ARG A 26 25.12 10.38 10.40
C ARG A 26 24.08 10.61 9.32
N SER A 27 24.58 10.86 8.12
CA SER A 27 23.81 10.66 6.91
C SER A 27 23.20 9.27 7.02
N ILE A 28 21.91 9.20 7.32
CA ILE A 28 21.15 7.99 7.07
C ILE A 28 21.08 7.96 5.55
N GLN A 29 22.15 7.44 4.95
CA GLN A 29 22.09 6.87 3.62
C GLN A 29 21.07 5.75 3.76
N ARG A 30 19.80 6.10 3.50
CA ARG A 30 18.86 5.14 2.97
C ARG A 30 19.58 4.57 1.78
N ALA A 31 20.17 3.38 1.97
CA ALA A 31 20.44 2.47 0.89
C ALA A 31 19.06 2.23 0.26
N CYS A 32 18.71 3.10 -0.69
CA CYS A 32 17.71 2.81 -1.67
C CYS A 32 18.31 1.65 -2.45
N SER A 33 18.10 0.44 -1.95
CA SER A 33 18.35 -0.80 -2.66
C SER A 33 17.38 -0.81 -3.82
N GLN A 34 17.68 0.00 -4.83
CA GLN A 34 17.05 -0.09 -6.13
C GLN A 34 17.45 -1.44 -6.67
N LYS A 35 16.61 -2.45 -6.44
CA LYS A 35 16.53 -3.59 -7.34
C LYS A 35 16.12 -3.01 -8.70
N LYS A 36 17.09 -2.56 -9.47
CA LYS A 36 16.95 -2.45 -10.92
C LYS A 36 16.85 -3.87 -11.45
N GLY A 37 15.63 -4.39 -11.50
CA GLY A 37 15.30 -5.48 -12.40
C GLY A 37 14.94 -4.86 -13.75
N SER A 38 15.86 -4.86 -14.70
CA SER A 38 15.48 -5.22 -16.08
C SER A 38 14.91 -6.65 -15.99
N ALA A 39 13.81 -7.04 -16.63
CA ALA A 39 13.17 -6.59 -17.84
C ALA A 39 11.86 -7.36 -17.96
N VAL A 40 10.80 -6.77 -18.49
CA VAL A 40 9.46 -7.37 -18.67
C VAL A 40 8.58 -7.39 -17.42
N TYR A 41 7.58 -6.52 -17.39
CA TYR A 41 6.48 -6.57 -16.42
C TYR A 41 5.13 -6.40 -17.10
N ALA A 42 4.10 -7.01 -16.53
CA ALA A 42 2.72 -6.89 -16.98
C ALA A 42 1.89 -6.10 -15.97
N ILE A 43 0.86 -5.41 -16.45
CA ILE A 43 -0.19 -4.80 -15.63
C ILE A 43 -1.43 -5.66 -15.79
N VAL A 44 -1.79 -6.35 -14.72
CA VAL A 44 -2.88 -7.31 -14.69
C VAL A 44 -4.09 -6.68 -14.02
N ARG A 45 -5.28 -6.93 -14.59
CA ARG A 45 -6.54 -6.53 -13.98
C ARG A 45 -7.06 -7.68 -13.13
N CYS A 46 -7.06 -7.48 -11.82
CA CYS A 46 -7.65 -8.41 -10.85
C CYS A 46 -8.84 -7.73 -10.20
N GLY A 47 -10.05 -8.20 -10.53
CA GLY A 47 -11.29 -7.62 -10.03
C GLY A 47 -11.41 -6.13 -10.37
N GLY A 48 -11.40 -5.29 -9.33
CA GLY A 48 -11.50 -3.83 -9.45
C GLY A 48 -10.17 -3.08 -9.46
N ARG A 49 -9.02 -3.77 -9.35
CA ARG A 49 -7.70 -3.14 -9.21
C ARG A 49 -6.75 -3.62 -10.31
N GLN A 50 -5.79 -2.76 -10.64
CA GLN A 50 -4.67 -3.10 -11.51
C GLN A 50 -3.42 -3.31 -10.66
N GLN A 51 -2.65 -4.34 -10.94
CA GLN A 51 -1.40 -4.65 -10.25
C GLN A 51 -0.27 -4.77 -11.26
N LYS A 52 0.89 -4.21 -10.92
CA LYS A 52 2.14 -4.43 -11.64
C LYS A 52 2.70 -5.77 -11.21
N VAL A 53 3.00 -6.64 -12.17
CA VAL A 53 3.44 -8.01 -11.91
C VAL A 53 4.65 -8.37 -12.75
N SER A 54 5.53 -9.16 -12.17
CA SER A 54 6.68 -9.79 -12.83
C SER A 54 6.59 -11.30 -12.61
N VAL A 55 7.32 -12.09 -13.40
CA VAL A 55 7.36 -13.54 -13.23
C VAL A 55 7.96 -13.89 -11.86
N GLY A 56 7.27 -14.75 -11.10
CA GLY A 56 7.68 -15.17 -9.76
C GLY A 56 7.15 -14.31 -8.60
N ASP A 57 6.43 -13.21 -8.87
CA ASP A 57 5.84 -12.38 -7.83
C ASP A 57 4.67 -13.08 -7.11
N VAL A 58 4.52 -12.82 -5.81
CA VAL A 58 3.39 -13.28 -4.98
C VAL A 58 2.49 -12.08 -4.68
N LEU A 59 1.22 -12.19 -5.05
CA LEU A 59 0.24 -11.11 -4.99
C LEU A 59 -0.99 -11.54 -4.19
N GLU A 60 -1.54 -10.59 -3.43
CA GLU A 60 -2.86 -10.72 -2.82
C GLU A 60 -3.91 -10.13 -3.76
N VAL A 61 -4.74 -10.99 -4.31
CA VAL A 61 -5.84 -10.60 -5.22
C VAL A 61 -7.19 -10.79 -4.54
N ASP A 62 -8.23 -10.23 -5.16
CA ASP A 62 -9.61 -10.45 -4.75
C ASP A 62 -9.94 -11.96 -4.70
N LYS A 63 -11.00 -12.34 -3.99
CA LYS A 63 -11.35 -13.75 -3.85
C LYS A 63 -11.71 -14.34 -5.23
N VAL A 64 -10.91 -15.30 -5.69
CA VAL A 64 -11.17 -16.09 -6.90
C VAL A 64 -11.73 -17.45 -6.48
N ALA A 65 -12.70 -17.98 -7.22
CA ALA A 65 -13.17 -19.35 -7.02
C ALA A 65 -12.14 -20.33 -7.58
N GLY A 66 -11.45 -21.05 -6.70
CA GLY A 66 -10.44 -22.04 -7.06
C GLY A 66 -9.89 -22.74 -5.82
N GLU A 67 -9.34 -23.93 -6.01
CA GLU A 67 -8.68 -24.69 -4.95
C GLU A 67 -7.20 -24.31 -4.84
N VAL A 68 -6.57 -24.65 -3.71
CA VAL A 68 -5.14 -24.43 -3.52
C VAL A 68 -4.37 -25.29 -4.53
N GLY A 69 -3.54 -24.66 -5.36
CA GLY A 69 -2.77 -25.30 -6.43
C GLY A 69 -3.41 -25.23 -7.82
N SER A 70 -4.64 -24.69 -7.97
CA SER A 70 -5.22 -24.51 -9.30
C SER A 70 -4.58 -23.35 -10.06
N THR A 71 -4.39 -23.50 -11.38
CA THR A 71 -3.94 -22.42 -12.26
C THR A 71 -5.11 -21.50 -12.61
N VAL A 72 -4.91 -20.19 -12.45
CA VAL A 72 -5.84 -19.11 -12.81
C VAL A 72 -5.21 -18.27 -13.89
N THR A 73 -5.95 -18.09 -14.98
CA THR A 73 -5.59 -17.16 -16.06
C THR A 73 -6.15 -15.78 -15.75
N LEU A 74 -5.27 -14.79 -15.61
CA LEU A 74 -5.67 -13.41 -15.34
C LEU A 74 -5.59 -12.55 -16.62
N PRO A 75 -6.59 -11.70 -16.88
CA PRO A 75 -6.59 -10.81 -18.03
C PRO A 75 -5.57 -9.68 -17.86
N THR A 76 -4.76 -9.47 -18.90
CA THR A 76 -3.70 -8.45 -18.91
C THR A 76 -4.18 -7.20 -19.63
N VAL A 77 -3.80 -6.02 -19.12
CA VAL A 77 -4.11 -4.74 -19.77
C VAL A 77 -2.89 -4.24 -20.57
N LEU A 78 -1.70 -4.31 -19.99
CA LEU A 78 -0.47 -3.78 -20.58
C LEU A 78 0.71 -4.72 -20.31
N VAL A 79 1.62 -4.84 -21.28
CA VAL A 79 2.92 -5.51 -21.10
C VAL A 79 4.01 -4.53 -21.50
N VAL A 80 5.07 -4.43 -20.70
CA VAL A 80 6.20 -3.53 -20.93
C VAL A 80 7.49 -4.33 -20.94
N ASN A 81 8.16 -4.34 -22.09
CA ASN A 81 9.46 -4.99 -22.29
C ASN A 81 10.53 -3.90 -22.47
N ASP A 82 11.36 -3.64 -21.44
CA ASP A 82 12.56 -2.77 -21.51
C ASP A 82 12.48 -1.42 -22.25
N GLY A 83 11.28 -0.85 -22.37
CA GLY A 83 11.05 0.44 -23.04
C GLY A 83 9.96 0.38 -24.11
N ASP A 84 9.68 -0.79 -24.67
CA ASP A 84 8.57 -1.00 -25.59
C ASP A 84 7.31 -1.38 -24.82
N VAL A 85 6.30 -0.50 -24.91
CA VAL A 85 4.98 -0.67 -24.28
C VAL A 85 4.05 -1.29 -25.30
N THR A 86 3.82 -2.60 -25.21
CA THR A 86 2.81 -3.27 -26.03
C THR A 86 1.46 -3.16 -25.32
N THR A 87 0.63 -2.26 -25.84
CA THR A 87 -0.74 -2.02 -25.35
C THR A 87 -1.72 -2.91 -26.12
N GLU A 88 -1.54 -4.23 -26.07
CA GLU A 88 -2.50 -5.16 -26.69
C GLU A 88 -3.20 -5.99 -25.61
N ALA A 89 -4.28 -5.42 -25.07
CA ALA A 89 -5.11 -5.98 -23.98
C ALA A 89 -5.90 -7.26 -24.35
N GLY A 90 -5.57 -7.92 -25.47
CA GLY A 90 -6.30 -9.08 -25.99
C GLY A 90 -5.46 -10.30 -26.35
N ARG A 91 -4.13 -10.17 -26.42
CA ARG A 91 -3.22 -11.26 -26.83
C ARG A 91 -2.37 -11.83 -25.70
N PHE A 92 -2.39 -11.23 -24.52
CA PHE A 92 -1.54 -11.65 -23.41
C PHE A 92 -2.37 -12.13 -22.23
N SER A 93 -2.06 -13.33 -21.76
CA SER A 93 -2.68 -13.91 -20.58
C SER A 93 -1.60 -14.23 -19.55
N VAL A 94 -1.86 -13.88 -18.29
CA VAL A 94 -0.94 -14.20 -17.20
C VAL A 94 -1.43 -15.46 -16.52
N ALA A 95 -0.61 -16.51 -16.55
CA ALA A 95 -0.87 -17.74 -15.83
C ALA A 95 -0.32 -17.63 -14.41
N ALA A 96 -1.17 -17.94 -13.44
CA ALA A 96 -0.84 -17.81 -12.04
C ALA A 96 -1.38 -18.98 -11.20
N GLU A 97 -0.68 -19.35 -10.14
CA GLU A 97 -1.04 -20.46 -9.27
C GLU A 97 -1.59 -19.95 -7.93
N ILE A 98 -2.69 -20.54 -7.46
CA ILE A 98 -3.26 -20.21 -6.16
C ILE A 98 -2.43 -20.89 -5.05
N LEU A 99 -1.84 -20.10 -4.16
CA LEU A 99 -1.15 -20.60 -2.98
C LEU A 99 -2.10 -20.81 -1.78
N GLY A 100 -3.15 -19.99 -1.68
CA GLY A 100 -4.13 -20.14 -0.59
C GLY A 100 -5.00 -18.91 -0.33
N GLU A 101 -5.94 -19.06 0.60
CA GLU A 101 -6.76 -17.94 1.08
C GLU A 101 -6.08 -17.20 2.24
N THR A 102 -6.01 -15.87 2.14
CA THR A 102 -5.52 -14.99 3.22
C THR A 102 -6.62 -14.05 3.69
N LYS A 103 -6.65 -13.76 4.99
CA LYS A 103 -7.60 -12.81 5.57
C LYS A 103 -6.91 -11.48 5.82
N GLY A 104 -7.51 -10.41 5.32
CA GLY A 104 -7.06 -9.06 5.58
C GLY A 104 -7.20 -8.64 7.05
N PRO A 105 -6.69 -7.44 7.38
CA PRO A 105 -6.82 -6.88 8.72
C PRO A 105 -8.30 -6.69 9.10
N LYS A 106 -8.62 -6.88 10.38
CA LYS A 106 -9.99 -6.70 10.87
C LYS A 106 -10.34 -5.23 10.91
N ILE A 107 -11.29 -4.83 10.07
CA ILE A 107 -11.88 -3.50 10.13
C ILE A 107 -12.97 -3.53 11.20
N ARG A 108 -12.84 -2.67 12.22
CA ARG A 108 -13.82 -2.52 13.31
C ARG A 108 -14.74 -1.36 12.96
N ILE A 109 -15.99 -1.67 12.62
CA ILE A 109 -17.01 -0.69 12.24
C ILE A 109 -17.90 -0.44 13.47
N LEU A 110 -18.04 0.83 13.86
CA LEU A 110 -18.96 1.26 14.90
C LEU A 110 -20.02 2.17 14.28
N LYS A 111 -21.28 1.73 14.28
CA LYS A 111 -22.41 2.60 13.97
C LYS A 111 -22.96 3.16 15.26
N TYR A 112 -23.01 4.48 15.38
CA TYR A 112 -23.51 5.19 16.56
C TYR A 112 -24.45 6.31 16.14
N LYS A 113 -25.60 6.42 16.80
CA LYS A 113 -26.48 7.59 16.71
C LYS A 113 -26.64 8.18 18.10
N ASN A 114 -26.49 9.50 18.21
CA ASN A 114 -26.56 10.19 19.49
C ASN A 114 -27.99 10.18 20.06
N LYS A 115 -28.13 10.06 21.39
CA LYS A 115 -29.39 10.14 22.15
C LYS A 115 -30.48 9.11 21.80
N THR A 116 -30.29 8.27 20.77
CA THR A 116 -31.19 7.16 20.42
C THR A 116 -30.83 5.85 21.12
N GLY A 117 -29.69 5.78 21.83
CA GLY A 117 -29.16 4.52 22.39
C GLY A 117 -28.64 3.53 21.33
N TYR A 118 -28.69 3.89 20.04
CA TYR A 118 -28.25 3.03 18.95
C TYR A 118 -26.72 3.02 18.85
N LYS A 119 -26.13 1.88 19.25
CA LYS A 119 -24.71 1.59 19.13
C LYS A 119 -24.53 0.14 18.65
N LYS A 120 -23.98 -0.05 17.45
CA LYS A 120 -23.70 -1.38 16.87
C LYS A 120 -22.22 -1.48 16.52
N ARG A 121 -21.57 -2.55 17.00
CA ARG A 121 -20.18 -2.90 16.67
C ARG A 121 -20.21 -4.08 15.70
N GLN A 122 -19.60 -3.93 14.55
CA GLN A 122 -19.45 -4.98 13.55
C GLN A 122 -17.97 -5.11 13.16
N GLY A 123 -17.50 -6.32 12.97
CA GLY A 123 -16.21 -6.56 12.36
C GLY A 123 -16.40 -7.00 10.91
N HIS A 124 -15.55 -6.49 10.01
CA HIS A 124 -15.36 -7.09 8.69
C HIS A 124 -13.92 -7.55 8.53
N ARG A 125 -13.72 -8.73 7.94
CA ARG A 125 -12.41 -9.21 7.51
C ARG A 125 -12.56 -9.60 6.05
N GLN A 126 -11.92 -8.84 5.17
CA GLN A 126 -11.92 -9.17 3.76
C GLN A 126 -11.10 -10.44 3.52
N ARG A 127 -11.61 -11.33 2.67
CA ARG A 127 -10.87 -12.51 2.21
C ARG A 127 -10.17 -12.17 0.89
N TYR A 128 -8.93 -12.60 0.79
CA TYR A 128 -8.06 -12.46 -0.38
C TYR A 128 -7.52 -13.83 -0.78
N THR A 129 -7.05 -13.93 -2.01
CA THR A 129 -6.35 -15.10 -2.52
C THR A 129 -4.89 -14.72 -2.72
N GLN A 130 -3.97 -15.50 -2.18
CA GLN A 130 -2.56 -15.39 -2.51
C GLN A 130 -2.28 -16.19 -3.78
N VAL A 131 -1.69 -15.51 -4.75
CA VAL A 131 -1.44 -16.04 -6.08
C VAL A 131 0.01 -15.78 -6.44
N LYS A 132 0.69 -16.78 -7.00
CA LYS A 132 2.04 -16.67 -7.54
C LYS A 132 1.97 -16.62 -9.06
N ILE A 133 2.69 -15.68 -9.68
CA ILE A 133 2.75 -15.58 -11.13
C ILE A 133 3.75 -16.60 -11.68
N THR A 134 3.28 -17.54 -12.51
CA THR A 134 4.12 -18.59 -13.13
C THR A 134 4.71 -18.12 -14.45
N GLY A 135 3.95 -17.38 -15.26
CA GLY A 135 4.43 -16.88 -16.54
C GLY A 135 3.47 -15.93 -17.24
N ILE A 136 4.01 -15.17 -18.18
CA ILE A 136 3.24 -14.32 -19.10
C ILE A 136 3.22 -15.05 -20.44
N ASN A 137 2.05 -15.54 -20.83
CA ASN A 137 1.87 -16.26 -22.10
C ASN A 137 1.32 -15.30 -23.15
N GLN A 138 1.88 -15.37 -24.35
CA GLN A 138 1.33 -14.77 -25.56
C GLN A 138 0.41 -15.81 -26.21
N ALA A 139 -0.83 -15.41 -26.51
CA ALA A 139 -1.80 -16.19 -27.27
C ALA A 139 -1.63 -15.97 -28.78
#